data_AF-A0A226M7X7-F1
#
_entry.id   AF-A0A226M7X7-F1
#
_cell.length_a   1.000
_cell.length_b   1.000
_cell.length_c   1.000
_cell.angle_alpha   90.00
_cell.angle_beta   90.00
_cell.angle_gamma   90.00
#
_symmetry.space_group_name_H-M   'P 1'
#
loop_
_entity.id
_entity.type
_entity.pdbx_description
1 polymer ?
#
loop_
_entity_poly.entity_id
_entity_poly.type
_entity_poly.pdbx_seq_one_letter_code
_entity_poly.pdbx_strand_id
1 'polypeptide(L)'
;PTTPPTTPPGHERFTVNFTITNLPYDSDLQVPHSAKLNTTQRVMTTLLNRLLKDTSIGPRFLGCATTAFRSVRQGDNTGVDLVCTYTKEPSSPDLDRVGLYHEVSNKTRAITRLGPYSLDRTSLYVNGYNEQPVKQPVTTTPTTPPTTPPGHERFTVNFTITNLPYDSDLQVPHSAKLNTTQRVMTT
;
A
#
# COMPACT_ATOMS: atom_id res chain seq x y z
N PRO A 1 -6.05 23.81 -21.60
CA PRO A 1 -6.81 22.90 -20.71
C PRO A 1 -6.96 21.52 -21.38
N THR A 2 -6.12 20.57 -21.01
CA THR A 2 -6.15 19.19 -21.52
C THR A 2 -7.28 18.46 -20.81
N THR A 3 -8.35 18.14 -21.53
CA THR A 3 -9.48 17.37 -21.05
C THR A 3 -8.97 16.02 -20.53
N PRO A 4 -9.30 15.59 -19.30
CA PRO A 4 -8.91 14.28 -18.83
C PRO A 4 -9.52 13.21 -19.77
N PRO A 5 -8.77 12.15 -20.12
CA PRO A 5 -9.24 11.16 -21.07
C PRO A 5 -10.53 10.49 -20.56
N THR A 6 -11.65 10.80 -21.20
CA THR A 6 -12.98 10.28 -20.87
C THR A 6 -12.95 8.76 -20.89
N THR A 7 -13.18 8.16 -19.72
CA THR A 7 -13.36 6.71 -19.61
C THR A 7 -14.65 6.34 -20.36
N PRO A 8 -14.65 5.34 -21.26
CA PRO A 8 -15.86 4.98 -21.98
C PRO A 8 -16.96 4.52 -21.02
N PRO A 9 -18.24 4.72 -21.37
CA PRO A 9 -19.37 4.24 -20.56
C PRO A 9 -19.21 2.74 -20.22
N GLY A 10 -19.47 2.38 -18.97
CA GLY A 10 -19.34 0.98 -18.51
C GLY A 10 -17.91 0.56 -18.13
N HIS A 11 -16.93 1.46 -18.17
CA HIS A 11 -15.56 1.20 -17.69
C HIS A 11 -15.21 2.09 -16.49
N GLU A 12 -14.40 1.55 -15.58
CA GLU A 12 -13.77 2.31 -14.51
C GLU A 12 -12.28 1.98 -14.44
N ARG A 13 -11.51 2.91 -13.85
CA ARG A 13 -10.07 2.81 -13.69
C ARG A 13 -9.68 2.80 -12.22
N PHE A 14 -8.62 2.06 -11.91
CA PHE A 14 -7.96 2.09 -10.62
C PHE A 14 -6.45 2.11 -10.80
N THR A 15 -5.73 2.61 -9.80
CA THR A 15 -4.26 2.64 -9.85
C THR A 15 -3.66 1.45 -9.12
N VAL A 16 -2.49 1.00 -9.58
CA VAL A 16 -1.62 0.10 -8.84
C VAL A 16 -0.22 0.70 -8.86
N ASN A 17 0.37 0.85 -7.69
CA ASN A 17 1.69 1.45 -7.53
C ASN A 17 2.54 0.54 -6.66
N PHE A 18 3.82 0.38 -6.98
CA PHE A 18 4.78 -0.36 -6.14
C PHE A 18 6.22 0.06 -6.46
N THR A 19 7.16 -0.36 -5.64
CA THR A 19 8.59 -0.11 -5.85
C THR A 19 9.33 -1.42 -6.09
N ILE A 20 10.19 -1.43 -7.10
CA ILE A 20 11.11 -2.52 -7.42
C ILE A 20 12.47 -2.18 -6.83
N THR A 21 13.05 -3.14 -6.11
CA THR A 21 14.32 -2.99 -5.38
C THR A 21 15.52 -3.57 -6.10
N ASN A 22 15.31 -4.34 -7.17
CA ASN A 22 16.38 -4.91 -8.00
C ASN A 22 16.38 -4.34 -9.43
N LEU A 23 15.85 -3.12 -9.61
CA LEU A 23 15.89 -2.38 -10.86
C LEU A 23 16.28 -0.93 -10.55
N PRO A 24 17.55 -0.55 -10.74
CA PRO A 24 18.00 0.82 -10.60
C PRO A 24 17.33 1.74 -11.62
N TYR A 25 16.99 2.93 -11.18
CA TYR A 25 16.42 3.98 -12.03
C TYR A 25 17.56 4.75 -12.71
N ASP A 26 17.72 4.56 -14.01
CA ASP A 26 18.74 5.22 -14.83
C ASP A 26 18.15 6.12 -15.92
N SER A 27 19.02 6.79 -16.68
CA SER A 27 18.63 7.70 -17.76
C SER A 27 17.79 7.00 -18.83
N ASP A 28 18.02 5.72 -19.09
CA ASP A 28 17.25 4.98 -20.08
C ASP A 28 15.79 4.77 -19.63
N LEU A 29 15.49 4.78 -18.33
CA LEU A 29 14.11 4.79 -17.83
C LEU A 29 13.48 6.20 -17.80
N GLN A 30 14.25 7.25 -18.07
CA GLN A 30 13.77 8.64 -18.17
C GLN A 30 13.51 9.06 -19.62
N VAL A 31 14.32 8.57 -20.56
CA VAL A 31 14.22 8.96 -21.97
C VAL A 31 12.96 8.37 -22.60
N PRO A 32 12.03 9.20 -23.11
CA PRO A 32 10.87 8.71 -23.84
C PRO A 32 11.29 7.82 -25.01
N HIS A 33 10.58 6.71 -25.21
CA HIS A 33 10.81 5.75 -26.30
C HIS A 33 12.15 5.02 -26.29
N SER A 34 12.94 5.10 -25.20
CA SER A 34 14.14 4.26 -25.08
C SER A 34 13.79 2.77 -25.16
N ALA A 35 14.73 1.96 -25.64
CA ALA A 35 14.53 0.51 -25.71
C ALA A 35 14.26 -0.10 -24.32
N LYS A 36 14.95 0.39 -23.28
CA LYS A 36 14.80 -0.08 -21.90
C LYS A 36 13.46 0.32 -21.32
N LEU A 37 13.01 1.57 -21.51
CA LEU A 37 11.69 2.04 -21.08
C LEU A 37 10.59 1.18 -21.69
N ASN A 38 10.57 1.05 -23.02
CA ASN A 38 9.54 0.31 -23.75
C ASN A 38 9.51 -1.17 -23.33
N THR A 39 10.69 -1.79 -23.19
CA THR A 39 10.81 -3.19 -22.75
C THR A 39 10.30 -3.36 -21.32
N THR A 40 10.72 -2.49 -20.40
CA THR A 40 10.30 -2.53 -19.00
C THR A 40 8.79 -2.30 -18.88
N GLN A 41 8.21 -1.33 -19.59
CA GLN A 41 6.76 -1.11 -19.63
C GLN A 41 6.00 -2.36 -20.09
N ARG A 42 6.47 -3.00 -21.17
CA ARG A 42 5.83 -4.22 -21.70
C ARG A 42 5.89 -5.37 -20.70
N VAL A 43 7.04 -5.58 -20.07
CA VAL A 43 7.23 -6.63 -19.06
C VAL A 43 6.33 -6.37 -17.85
N MET A 44 6.34 -5.15 -17.29
CA MET A 44 5.50 -4.79 -16.13
C MET A 44 4.02 -4.98 -16.43
N THR A 45 3.56 -4.46 -17.57
CA THR A 45 2.18 -4.59 -18.00
C THR A 45 1.78 -6.06 -18.16
N THR A 46 2.65 -6.90 -18.72
CA THR A 46 2.39 -8.33 -18.88
C THR A 46 2.27 -9.05 -17.54
N LEU A 47 3.19 -8.77 -16.61
CA LEU A 47 3.19 -9.39 -15.28
C LEU A 47 1.94 -9.01 -14.49
N LEU A 48 1.58 -7.72 -14.47
CA LEU A 48 0.40 -7.26 -13.73
C LEU A 48 -0.90 -7.73 -14.37
N ASN A 49 -0.99 -7.73 -15.71
CA ASN A 49 -2.17 -8.24 -16.39
C ASN A 49 -2.41 -9.71 -16.08
N ARG A 50 -1.34 -10.52 -16.05
CA ARG A 50 -1.45 -11.94 -15.67
C ARG A 50 -1.89 -12.09 -14.22
N LEU A 51 -1.27 -11.34 -13.32
CA LEU A 51 -1.57 -11.42 -11.88
C LEU A 51 -3.03 -11.04 -11.59
N LEU A 52 -3.52 -9.94 -12.16
CA LEU A 52 -4.87 -9.42 -11.90
C LEU A 52 -5.96 -10.27 -12.55
N LYS A 53 -5.67 -10.92 -13.68
CA LYS A 53 -6.60 -11.91 -14.27
C LYS A 53 -6.91 -13.08 -13.34
N ASP A 54 -5.99 -13.42 -12.44
CA ASP A 54 -6.16 -14.50 -11.48
C ASP A 54 -6.75 -14.03 -10.13
N THR A 55 -7.21 -12.78 -10.03
CA THR A 55 -7.87 -12.22 -8.82
C THR A 55 -9.38 -12.12 -9.01
N SER A 56 -10.11 -11.74 -7.96
CA SER A 56 -11.56 -11.51 -7.99
C SER A 56 -12.03 -10.53 -9.07
N ILE A 57 -11.18 -9.58 -9.48
CA ILE A 57 -11.49 -8.62 -10.56
C ILE A 57 -11.34 -9.24 -11.96
N GLY A 58 -10.66 -10.38 -12.09
CA GLY A 58 -10.29 -11.03 -13.35
C GLY A 58 -11.40 -11.12 -14.39
N PRO A 59 -12.64 -11.55 -14.04
CA PRO A 59 -13.75 -11.62 -14.99
C PRO A 59 -14.14 -10.29 -15.64
N ARG A 60 -13.86 -9.17 -14.98
CA ARG A 60 -14.19 -7.81 -15.45
C ARG A 60 -12.94 -7.03 -15.88
N PHE A 61 -11.76 -7.60 -15.69
CA PHE A 61 -10.50 -6.92 -15.91
C PHE A 61 -10.16 -6.81 -17.41
N LEU A 62 -9.87 -5.60 -17.87
CA LEU A 62 -9.55 -5.33 -19.28
C LEU A 62 -8.04 -5.20 -19.53
N GLY A 63 -7.29 -4.68 -18.56
CA GLY A 63 -5.85 -4.53 -18.67
C GLY A 63 -5.32 -3.32 -17.91
N CYS A 64 -4.02 -3.32 -17.66
CA CYS A 64 -3.28 -2.18 -17.15
C CYS A 64 -2.38 -1.56 -18.22
N ALA A 65 -2.03 -0.30 -18.01
CA ALA A 65 -0.98 0.40 -18.72
C ALA A 65 -0.01 0.98 -17.69
N THR A 66 1.30 0.77 -17.91
CA THR A 66 2.33 1.42 -17.10
C THR A 66 2.39 2.90 -17.49
N THR A 67 2.10 3.80 -16.55
CA THR A 67 2.03 5.24 -16.81
C THR A 67 3.33 5.97 -16.47
N ALA A 68 4.10 5.49 -15.50
CA ALA A 68 5.36 6.10 -15.12
C ALA A 68 6.33 5.13 -14.45
N PHE A 69 7.63 5.41 -14.63
CA PHE A 69 8.70 4.94 -13.76
C PHE A 69 9.26 6.13 -13.00
N ARG A 70 9.47 5.97 -11.68
CA ARG A 70 9.94 7.02 -10.79
C ARG A 70 11.24 6.62 -10.11
N SER A 71 12.15 7.57 -9.95
CA SER A 71 13.31 7.40 -9.08
C SER A 71 12.86 7.28 -7.63
N VAL A 72 13.35 6.25 -6.93
CA VAL A 72 13.14 6.04 -5.49
C VAL A 72 14.50 5.83 -4.83
N ARG A 73 14.70 6.40 -3.63
CA ARG A 73 15.98 6.35 -2.90
C ARG A 73 17.19 6.74 -3.77
N GLN A 74 17.15 7.95 -4.31
CA GLN A 74 18.22 8.52 -5.16
C GLN A 74 18.56 7.70 -6.43
N GLY A 75 17.68 6.80 -6.85
CA GLY A 75 17.83 6.03 -8.08
C GLY A 75 18.23 4.57 -7.87
N ASP A 76 18.46 4.15 -6.63
CA ASP A 76 18.74 2.74 -6.32
C ASP A 76 17.57 1.82 -6.67
N ASN A 77 16.35 2.37 -6.56
CA ASN A 77 15.10 1.66 -6.79
C ASN A 77 14.23 2.37 -7.84
N THR A 78 13.35 1.60 -8.46
CA THR A 78 12.38 2.12 -9.43
C THR A 78 10.97 1.98 -8.89
N GLY A 79 10.28 3.10 -8.68
CA GLY A 79 8.83 3.15 -8.49
C GLY A 79 8.11 2.91 -9.81
N VAL A 80 7.03 2.14 -9.79
CA VAL A 80 6.20 1.82 -10.96
C VAL A 80 4.77 2.27 -10.67
N ASP A 81 4.21 3.04 -11.58
CA ASP A 81 2.80 3.44 -11.55
C ASP A 81 2.06 2.83 -12.73
N LEU A 82 0.93 2.18 -12.44
CA LEU A 82 0.05 1.60 -13.44
C LEU A 82 -1.37 2.11 -13.26
N VAL A 83 -2.07 2.27 -14.37
CA VAL A 83 -3.51 2.50 -14.42
C VAL A 83 -4.16 1.28 -15.05
N CYS A 84 -5.09 0.68 -14.32
CA CYS A 84 -5.79 -0.53 -14.69
C CYS A 84 -7.26 -0.21 -15.00
N THR A 85 -7.81 -0.86 -16.01
CA THR A 85 -9.19 -0.65 -16.46
C THR A 85 -10.00 -1.94 -16.31
N TYR A 86 -11.25 -1.81 -15.90
CA TYR A 86 -12.18 -2.92 -15.75
C TYR A 86 -13.61 -2.50 -16.13
N THR A 87 -14.47 -3.47 -16.44
CA THR A 87 -15.89 -3.23 -16.70
C THR A 87 -16.66 -3.05 -15.39
N LYS A 88 -17.48 -2.01 -15.34
CA LYS A 88 -18.34 -1.69 -14.20
C LYS A 88 -19.73 -1.30 -14.70
N GLU A 89 -20.70 -2.16 -14.41
CA GLU A 89 -22.10 -1.83 -14.61
C GLU A 89 -22.56 -0.79 -13.59
N PRO A 90 -23.53 0.09 -13.93
CA PRO A 90 -24.01 1.14 -13.03
C PRO A 90 -24.51 0.62 -11.67
N SER A 91 -25.02 -0.61 -11.62
CA SER A 91 -25.52 -1.26 -10.41
C SER A 91 -24.47 -2.11 -9.67
N SER A 92 -23.27 -2.28 -10.23
CA SER A 92 -22.21 -3.05 -9.59
C SER A 92 -21.62 -2.28 -8.40
N PRO A 93 -21.22 -2.98 -7.32
CA PRO A 93 -20.52 -2.34 -6.23
C PRO A 93 -19.20 -1.72 -6.69
N ASP A 94 -18.69 -0.77 -5.91
CA ASP A 94 -17.37 -0.21 -6.10
C ASP A 94 -16.27 -1.27 -6.00
N LEU A 95 -15.10 -0.94 -6.54
CA LEU A 95 -13.92 -1.77 -6.42
C LEU A 95 -13.61 -2.06 -4.94
N ASP A 96 -13.61 -3.35 -4.57
CA ASP A 96 -13.06 -3.80 -3.28
C ASP A 96 -11.53 -3.68 -3.30
N ARG A 97 -11.06 -2.44 -3.09
CA ARG A 97 -9.62 -2.11 -3.08
C ARG A 97 -8.85 -2.82 -1.97
N VAL A 98 -9.52 -3.18 -0.87
CA VAL A 98 -8.91 -3.87 0.27
C VAL A 98 -8.74 -5.35 -0.05
N GLY A 99 -9.81 -6.01 -0.51
CA GLY A 99 -9.74 -7.39 -0.98
C GLY A 99 -8.71 -7.56 -2.10
N LEU A 100 -8.75 -6.68 -3.10
CA LEU A 100 -7.80 -6.72 -4.21
C LEU A 100 -6.35 -6.50 -3.74
N TYR A 101 -6.11 -5.60 -2.76
CA TYR A 101 -4.79 -5.43 -2.16
C TYR A 101 -4.28 -6.73 -1.53
N HIS A 102 -5.12 -7.43 -0.75
CA HIS A 102 -4.73 -8.70 -0.13
C HIS A 102 -4.47 -9.80 -1.17
N GLU A 103 -5.29 -9.89 -2.22
CA GLU A 103 -5.08 -10.85 -3.31
C GLU A 103 -3.76 -10.58 -4.05
N VAL A 104 -3.47 -9.32 -4.37
CA VAL A 104 -2.21 -8.91 -4.99
C VAL A 104 -1.02 -9.19 -4.06
N SER A 105 -1.15 -8.84 -2.78
CA SER A 105 -0.15 -9.13 -1.75
C SER A 105 0.18 -10.62 -1.69
N ASN A 106 -0.85 -11.48 -1.59
CA ASN A 106 -0.67 -12.92 -1.55
C ASN A 106 0.00 -13.47 -2.82
N LYS A 107 -0.48 -13.06 -4.00
CA LYS A 107 0.09 -13.47 -5.29
C LYS A 107 1.52 -12.96 -5.53
N THR A 108 1.94 -11.90 -4.86
CA THR A 108 3.31 -11.37 -4.89
C THR A 108 4.18 -11.82 -3.71
N ARG A 109 3.80 -12.93 -3.05
CA ARG A 109 4.52 -13.48 -1.89
C ARG A 109 4.67 -12.44 -0.78
N ALA A 110 3.55 -11.89 -0.33
CA ALA A 110 3.50 -10.77 0.60
C ALA A 110 4.27 -9.54 0.11
N ILE A 111 4.08 -9.17 -1.16
CA ILE A 111 4.65 -7.96 -1.77
C ILE A 111 6.19 -8.01 -1.84
N THR A 112 6.79 -9.19 -1.86
CA THR A 112 8.26 -9.32 -1.94
C THR A 112 8.74 -9.66 -3.34
N ARG A 113 7.88 -10.24 -4.19
CA ARG A 113 8.29 -10.72 -5.52
C ARG A 113 7.19 -10.68 -6.56
N LEU A 114 7.54 -10.19 -7.75
CA LEU A 114 6.72 -10.24 -8.96
C LEU A 114 7.57 -10.72 -10.13
N GLY A 115 7.46 -12.01 -10.47
CA GLY A 115 8.29 -12.62 -11.51
C GLY A 115 9.80 -12.50 -11.19
N PRO A 116 10.60 -11.86 -12.06
CA PRO A 116 12.03 -11.63 -11.81
C PRO A 116 12.33 -10.43 -10.90
N TYR A 117 11.30 -9.65 -10.53
CA TYR A 117 11.48 -8.42 -9.75
C TYR A 117 11.27 -8.65 -8.26
N SER A 118 12.18 -8.11 -7.47
CA SER A 118 12.06 -7.96 -6.03
C SER A 118 11.33 -6.66 -5.72
N LEU A 119 10.38 -6.71 -4.78
CA LEU A 119 9.52 -5.59 -4.46
C LEU A 119 9.77 -5.07 -3.04
N ASP A 120 9.56 -3.78 -2.82
CA ASP A 120 9.49 -3.20 -1.48
C ASP A 120 8.13 -3.55 -0.87
N ARG A 121 8.15 -4.35 0.20
CA ARG A 121 6.98 -4.89 0.88
C ARG A 121 5.97 -3.82 1.31
N THR A 122 6.43 -2.60 1.56
CA THR A 122 5.59 -1.52 2.11
C THR A 122 5.05 -0.59 1.02
N SER A 123 5.39 -0.84 -0.25
CA SER A 123 5.21 0.11 -1.34
C SER A 123 3.99 -0.13 -2.22
N LEU A 124 3.27 -1.24 -2.03
CA LEU A 124 2.08 -1.55 -2.83
C LEU A 124 0.92 -0.62 -2.47
N TYR A 125 0.38 0.09 -3.44
CA TYR A 125 -0.90 0.79 -3.31
C TYR A 125 -1.88 0.27 -4.35
N VAL A 126 -3.12 0.02 -3.94
CA VAL A 126 -4.25 -0.30 -4.82
C VAL A 126 -5.29 0.80 -4.67
N ASN A 127 -5.42 1.63 -5.70
CA ASN A 127 -6.33 2.77 -5.73
C ASN A 127 -6.23 3.68 -4.47
N GLY A 128 -4.99 3.95 -4.05
CA GLY A 128 -4.70 4.73 -2.83
C GLY A 128 -4.75 3.96 -1.51
N TYR A 129 -5.19 2.69 -1.50
CA TYR A 129 -5.15 1.84 -0.31
C TYR A 129 -3.82 1.10 -0.17
N ASN A 130 -3.27 1.09 1.04
CA ASN A 130 -2.04 0.39 1.44
C ASN A 130 -2.13 0.03 2.92
N GLU A 131 -1.62 -1.14 3.29
CA GLU A 131 -1.40 -1.47 4.69
C GLU A 131 0.02 -1.06 5.07
N GLN A 132 0.15 0.11 5.69
CA GLN A 132 1.43 0.51 6.24
C GLN A 132 1.81 -0.49 7.33
N PRO A 133 3.06 -0.99 7.38
CA PRO A 133 3.52 -1.75 8.52
C PRO A 133 3.26 -0.90 9.75
N VAL A 134 2.48 -1.43 10.69
CA VAL A 134 2.40 -0.85 12.02
C VAL A 134 3.84 -0.77 12.51
N LYS A 135 4.40 0.44 12.61
CA LYS A 135 5.63 0.65 13.36
C LYS A 135 5.29 0.18 14.76
N GLN A 136 5.70 -1.05 15.10
CA GLN A 136 5.47 -1.58 16.42
C GLN A 136 6.00 -0.54 17.41
N PRO A 137 5.17 -0.03 18.33
CA PRO A 137 5.70 0.70 19.47
C PRO A 137 6.72 -0.22 20.12
N VAL A 138 7.93 0.31 20.32
CA VAL A 138 8.98 -0.40 21.06
C VAL A 138 8.34 -0.83 22.37
N THR A 139 8.16 -2.13 22.57
CA THR A 139 7.50 -2.67 23.76
C THR A 139 8.44 -2.40 24.93
N THR A 140 8.19 -1.33 25.68
CA THR A 140 8.74 -1.18 27.01
C THR A 140 8.20 -2.32 27.85
N THR A 141 9.13 -3.03 28.47
CA THR A 141 9.04 -4.17 29.39
C THR A 141 7.68 -4.35 30.09
N PRO A 142 7.14 -5.58 30.18
CA PRO A 142 5.87 -5.83 30.86
C PRO A 142 6.01 -5.55 32.35
N THR A 143 5.40 -4.46 32.82
CA THR A 143 5.09 -4.28 34.24
C THR A 143 3.99 -5.28 34.60
N THR A 144 4.25 -6.09 35.62
CA THR A 144 3.40 -7.13 36.21
C THR A 144 1.88 -6.84 36.12
N PRO A 145 1.05 -7.79 35.65
CA PRO A 145 -0.40 -7.61 35.62
C PRO A 145 -0.98 -7.56 37.04
N PRO A 146 -1.87 -6.60 37.37
CA PRO A 146 -2.66 -6.68 38.59
C PRO A 146 -3.70 -7.79 38.49
N THR A 147 -3.84 -8.57 39.57
CA THR A 147 -4.73 -9.73 39.70
C THR A 147 -6.17 -9.39 39.27
N THR A 148 -6.72 -10.19 38.35
CA THR A 148 -8.09 -10.01 37.83
C THR A 148 -9.07 -10.88 38.63
N PRO A 149 -10.23 -10.35 39.08
CA PRO A 149 -11.28 -11.16 39.70
C PRO A 149 -11.89 -12.18 38.72
N PRO A 150 -12.38 -13.34 39.20
CA PRO A 150 -13.03 -14.33 38.35
C PRO A 150 -14.33 -13.79 37.74
N GLY A 151 -14.48 -13.94 36.42
CA GLY A 151 -15.70 -13.57 35.67
C GLY A 151 -15.54 -12.44 34.63
N HIS A 152 -14.36 -11.83 34.51
CA HIS A 152 -14.11 -10.76 33.53
C HIS A 152 -12.93 -11.09 32.60
N GLU A 153 -13.16 -10.98 31.29
CA GLU A 153 -12.12 -11.10 30.26
C GLU A 153 -11.54 -9.72 29.96
N ARG A 154 -10.24 -9.53 30.15
CA ARG A 154 -9.54 -8.30 29.78
C ARG A 154 -8.99 -8.45 28.36
N PHE A 155 -9.33 -7.50 27.50
CA PHE A 155 -8.70 -7.33 26.19
C PHE A 155 -7.88 -6.05 26.17
N THR A 156 -6.84 -6.03 25.33
CA THR A 156 -5.98 -4.86 25.11
C THR A 156 -6.41 -4.15 23.85
N VAL A 157 -6.56 -2.83 23.91
CA VAL A 157 -6.81 -1.98 22.73
C VAL A 157 -5.55 -1.20 22.42
N ASN A 158 -5.01 -1.40 21.21
CA ASN A 158 -3.89 -0.62 20.68
C ASN A 158 -4.44 0.36 19.64
N PHE A 159 -4.18 1.66 19.82
CA PHE A 159 -4.58 2.71 18.90
C PHE A 159 -3.49 3.77 18.78
N THR A 160 -3.57 4.59 17.73
CA THR A 160 -2.64 5.71 17.49
C THR A 160 -3.41 7.02 17.50
N ILE A 161 -2.92 8.01 18.22
CA ILE A 161 -3.50 9.36 18.26
C ILE A 161 -2.83 10.19 17.17
N THR A 162 -3.57 10.56 16.13
CA THR A 162 -3.04 11.35 15.00
C THR A 162 -3.09 12.86 15.24
N ASN A 163 -3.95 13.32 16.15
CA ASN A 163 -4.14 14.74 16.47
C ASN A 163 -3.28 15.23 17.65
N LEU A 164 -2.31 14.42 18.11
CA LEU A 164 -1.38 14.78 19.17
C LEU A 164 0.05 14.76 18.62
N PRO A 165 0.71 15.93 18.46
CA PRO A 165 2.10 15.97 18.06
C PRO A 165 2.97 15.26 19.10
N TYR A 166 3.91 14.45 18.64
CA TYR A 166 4.82 13.72 19.52
C TYR A 166 5.68 14.69 20.32
N ASP A 167 5.77 14.42 21.62
CA ASP A 167 6.57 15.16 22.58
C ASP A 167 7.41 14.17 23.38
N SER A 168 8.70 14.45 23.56
CA SER A 168 9.63 13.58 24.27
C SER A 168 9.22 13.31 25.73
N ASP A 169 8.49 14.23 26.36
CA ASP A 169 7.97 14.03 27.72
C ASP A 169 6.94 12.89 27.79
N LEU A 170 6.30 12.53 26.67
CA LEU A 170 5.41 11.36 26.61
C LEU A 170 6.16 10.04 26.77
N GLN A 171 7.48 10.04 26.57
CA GLN A 171 8.32 8.86 26.77
C GLN A 171 8.86 8.74 28.20
N VAL A 172 8.72 9.80 29.00
CA VAL A 172 9.15 9.82 30.41
C VAL A 172 8.05 9.22 31.28
N PRO A 173 8.31 8.10 31.99
CA PRO A 173 7.35 7.52 32.91
C PRO A 173 6.92 8.55 33.97
N HIS A 174 5.62 8.61 34.26
CA HIS A 174 5.02 9.55 35.21
C HIS A 174 5.18 11.03 34.90
N SER A 175 5.54 11.41 33.67
CA SER A 175 5.54 12.83 33.30
C SER A 175 4.12 13.42 33.42
N ALA A 176 4.05 14.71 33.74
CA ALA A 176 2.76 15.41 33.81
C ALA A 176 1.98 15.29 32.50
N LYS A 177 2.71 15.32 31.38
CA LYS A 177 2.16 15.20 30.02
C LYS A 177 1.58 13.82 29.77
N LEU A 178 2.34 12.75 30.02
CA LEU A 178 1.88 11.36 29.88
C LEU A 178 0.66 11.07 30.77
N ASN A 179 0.72 11.47 32.05
CA ASN A 179 -0.37 11.26 33.00
C ASN A 179 -1.65 11.98 32.56
N THR A 180 -1.52 13.20 32.01
CA THR A 180 -2.66 13.98 31.52
C THR A 180 -3.27 13.33 30.28
N THR A 181 -2.46 12.92 29.32
CA THR A 181 -2.94 12.23 28.11
C THR A 181 -3.61 10.90 28.45
N GLN A 182 -3.01 10.10 29.35
CA GLN A 182 -3.60 8.83 29.79
C GLN A 182 -4.95 9.05 30.48
N ARG A 183 -5.08 10.08 31.32
CA ARG A 183 -6.33 10.39 32.02
C ARG A 183 -7.48 10.67 31.05
N VAL A 184 -7.22 11.39 29.96
CA VAL A 184 -8.20 11.66 28.89
C VAL A 184 -8.60 10.37 28.16
N MET A 185 -7.68 9.43 27.94
CA MET A 185 -7.97 8.16 27.26
C MET A 185 -8.78 7.16 28.11
N THR A 186 -8.78 7.34 29.44
CA THR A 186 -9.48 6.45 30.38
C THR A 186 -10.79 7.03 30.91
N THR A 187 -11.20 8.22 30.46
CA THR A 187 -12.50 8.83 30.80
C THR A 187 -13.54 8.41 29.77
#